data_AF-A0A2H0T982-F1
#
_entry.id   AF-A0A2H0T982-F1
#
_cell.length_a   1.000
_cell.length_b   1.000
_cell.length_c   1.000
_cell.angle_alpha   90.00
_cell.angle_beta   90.00
_cell.angle_gamma   90.00
#
_symmetry.space_group_name_H-M   'P 1'
#
loop_
_entity.id
_entity.type
_entity.pdbx_description
1 polymer ?
#
loop_
_entity_poly.entity_id
_entity_poly.type
_entity_poly.pdbx_seq_one_letter_code
_entity_poly.pdbx_strand_id
1 'polypeptide(L)' 'MQEVVRKDHESFENLFRRFNRRVQQSGKLSQARKGQYFEKPISKSRKRVEAIRKSKIRALKKDRYVGKK' A
#
# COMPACT_ATOMS: atom_id res chain seq x y z
N MET A 1 9.98 -14.13 -5.54
CA MET A 1 9.57 -14.70 -4.24
C MET A 1 9.79 -13.65 -3.15
N GLN A 2 9.13 -13.69 -1.98
CA GLN A 2 9.48 -12.80 -0.86
C GLN A 2 10.08 -13.67 0.23
N GLU A 3 11.40 -13.64 0.35
CA GLU A 3 12.13 -14.54 1.23
C GLU A 3 12.40 -13.88 2.58
N VAL A 4 12.16 -14.61 3.66
CA VAL A 4 12.47 -14.19 5.02
C VAL A 4 13.13 -15.36 5.75
N VAL A 5 14.43 -15.24 6.00
CA VAL A 5 15.20 -16.21 6.76
C VAL A 5 15.03 -15.95 8.26
N ARG A 6 14.95 -17.04 9.03
CA ARG A 6 14.89 -17.02 10.50
C ARG A 6 16.21 -16.51 11.07
N LYS A 7 16.13 -15.67 12.11
CA LYS A 7 17.32 -15.23 12.87
C LYS A 7 17.56 -16.12 14.10
N ASP A 8 18.80 -16.18 14.56
CA ASP A 8 19.27 -17.12 15.60
C ASP A 8 18.54 -17.01 16.95
N HIS A 9 18.07 -15.81 17.32
CA HIS A 9 17.32 -15.55 18.57
C HIS A 9 15.87 -15.11 18.34
N GLU A 10 15.25 -15.53 17.24
CA GLU A 10 13.89 -15.14 16.89
C GLU A 10 12.86 -16.22 17.24
N SER A 11 11.80 -15.82 17.94
CA SER A 11 10.57 -16.61 18.11
C SER A 11 9.81 -16.71 16.79
N PHE A 12 9.14 -17.85 16.54
CA PHE A 12 8.35 -18.10 15.34
C PHE A 12 7.31 -17.01 15.05
N GLU A 13 6.64 -16.52 16.09
CA GLU A 13 5.69 -15.40 16.01
C GLU A 13 6.30 -14.14 15.36
N ASN A 14 7.52 -13.78 15.75
CA ASN A 14 8.21 -12.60 15.25
C ASN A 14 8.63 -12.77 13.79
N LEU A 15 9.08 -13.97 13.43
CA LEU A 15 9.37 -14.34 12.03
C LEU A 15 8.12 -14.23 11.17
N PHE A 16 6.99 -14.77 11.64
CA PHE A 16 5.72 -14.73 10.93
C PHE A 16 5.20 -13.29 10.73
N ARG A 17 5.31 -12.44 11.76
CA ARG A 17 4.99 -11.01 11.65
C ARG A 17 5.84 -10.29 10.61
N ARG A 18 7.15 -10.56 10.58
CA ARG A 18 8.06 -10.01 9.55
C ARG A 18 7.69 -10.50 8.16
N PHE A 19 7.41 -11.80 8.02
CA PHE A 19 6.96 -12.38 6.76
C PHE A 19 5.68 -11.70 6.26
N ASN A 20 4.65 -11.60 7.10
CA ASN A 20 3.39 -10.93 6.74
C ASN A 20 3.61 -9.47 6.33
N ARG A 21 4.45 -8.74 7.08
CA ARG A 21 4.81 -7.37 6.72
C ARG A 21 5.51 -7.29 5.36
N ARG A 22 6.46 -8.20 5.10
CA ARG A 22 7.18 -8.26 3.82
C ARG A 22 6.26 -8.63 2.66
N VAL A 23 5.30 -9.53 2.85
CA VAL A 23 4.28 -9.90 1.85
C VAL A 23 3.37 -8.71 1.57
N GLN A 24 2.87 -8.02 2.60
CA GLN A 24 2.03 -6.83 2.44
C GLN A 24 2.78 -5.70 1.72
N GLN A 25 4.02 -5.43 2.12
CA GLN A 25 4.89 -4.42 1.49
C GLN A 25 5.19 -4.74 0.03
N SER A 26 5.30 -6.02 -0.33
CA SER A 26 5.56 -6.43 -1.71
C SER A 26 4.43 -6.03 -2.67
N GLY A 27 3.22 -5.78 -2.16
CA GLY A 27 2.07 -5.38 -2.96
C GLY A 27 1.56 -6.45 -3.94
N LYS A 28 2.17 -7.63 -3.99
CA LYS A 28 1.86 -8.70 -4.94
C LYS A 28 0.40 -9.15 -4.89
N LEU A 29 -0.18 -9.24 -3.69
CA LEU A 29 -1.60 -9.56 -3.51
C LEU A 29 -2.51 -8.49 -4.12
N SER A 30 -2.14 -7.20 -4.00
CA SER A 30 -2.91 -6.11 -4.60
C SER A 30 -2.77 -6.09 -6.12
N GLN A 31 -1.57 -6.36 -6.63
CA GLN A 31 -1.32 -6.47 -8.07
C GLN A 31 -2.09 -7.64 -8.69
N ALA A 32 -2.02 -8.82 -8.06
CA ALA A 32 -2.78 -9.99 -8.48
C ALA A 32 -4.28 -9.68 -8.53
N ARG A 33 -4.84 -9.08 -7.46
CA ARG A 33 -6.26 -8.69 -7.41
C ARG A 33 -6.64 -7.69 -8.51
N LYS A 34 -5.78 -6.72 -8.83
CA LYS A 34 -6.03 -5.76 -9.92
C LYS A 34 -5.93 -6.39 -11.30
N GLY A 35 -5.05 -7.37 -11.47
CA GLY A 35 -4.86 -8.10 -12.73
C GLY A 35 -5.86 -9.24 -12.97
N GLN A 36 -6.77 -9.52 -12.02
CA GLN A 36 -7.79 -10.57 -12.18
C GLN A 36 -8.78 -10.29 -13.31
N TYR A 37 -8.99 -9.02 -13.66
CA TYR A 37 -9.93 -8.59 -14.69
C TYR A 37 -9.28 -7.60 -15.64
N PHE A 38 -9.73 -7.59 -16.89
CA PHE A 38 -9.29 -6.58 -17.85
C PHE A 38 -9.83 -5.20 -17.48
N GLU A 39 -8.94 -4.22 -17.37
CA GLU A 39 -9.30 -2.82 -17.16
C GLU A 39 -8.82 -1.99 -18.37
N LYS A 40 -9.71 -1.17 -18.92
CA LYS A 40 -9.35 -0.23 -20.00
C LYS A 40 -8.30 0.77 -19.49
N PRO A 41 -7.33 1.19 -20.31
CA PRO A 41 -6.36 2.19 -19.90
C PRO A 41 -7.06 3.49 -19.48
N ILE A 42 -6.58 4.08 -18.38
CA ILE A 42 -7.20 5.26 -17.78
C ILE A 42 -7.07 6.45 -18.74
N SER A 43 -8.18 7.12 -19.04
CA SER A 43 -8.18 8.34 -19.86
C SER A 43 -7.48 9.51 -19.15
N LYS A 44 -6.98 10.48 -19.94
CA LYS A 44 -6.29 11.68 -19.41
C LYS A 44 -7.16 12.44 -18.38
N SER A 45 -8.47 12.55 -18.65
CA SER A 45 -9.42 13.21 -17.76
C SER A 45 -9.57 12.46 -16.42
N ARG A 46 -9.77 11.14 -16.45
CA ARG A 46 -9.88 10.30 -15.25
C ARG A 46 -8.62 10.38 -14.38
N LYS A 47 -7.43 10.37 -15.00
CA LYS A 47 -6.15 10.53 -14.30
C LYS A 47 -6.04 11.89 -13.59
N ARG A 48 -6.51 12.98 -14.23
CA ARG A 48 -6.52 14.33 -13.64
C ARG A 48 -7.46 14.41 -12.43
N VAL A 49 -8.68 13.89 -12.56
CA VAL A 49 -9.68 13.88 -11.47
C VAL A 49 -9.17 13.11 -10.25
N GLU A 50 -8.55 11.94 -10.45
CA GLU A 50 -7.94 11.18 -9.35
C GLU A 50 -6.79 11.93 -8.67
N ALA A 51 -5.94 12.61 -9.45
CA ALA A 51 -4.85 13.40 -8.91
C ALA A 51 -5.36 14.56 -8.04
N ILE A 52 -6.38 15.28 -8.50
CA ILE A 52 -7.04 16.36 -7.74
C ILE A 52 -7.63 15.79 -6.45
N ARG A 53 -8.35 14.65 -6.52
CA ARG A 53 -8.92 13.99 -5.34
C ARG A 53 -7.84 13.61 -4.32
N LYS A 54 -6.73 13.02 -4.79
CA LYS A 54 -5.59 12.67 -3.93
C LYS A 54 -4.96 13.91 -3.28
N SER A 55 -4.85 15.01 -4.01
CA SER A 55 -4.35 16.29 -3.48
C SER A 55 -5.26 16.84 -2.37
N LYS A 56 -6.58 16.90 -2.61
CA LYS A 56 -7.56 17.35 -1.61
C LYS A 56 -7.51 16.50 -0.33
N ILE A 57 -7.44 15.18 -0.45
CA ILE A 57 -7.33 14.28 0.71
C ILE A 57 -6.03 14.53 1.49
N ARG A 58 -4.92 14.83 0.82
CA ARG A 58 -3.64 15.15 1.48
C ARG A 58 -3.72 16.49 2.22
N ALA A 59 -4.33 17.51 1.63
CA ALA A 59 -4.55 18.81 2.27
C ALA A 59 -5.38 18.65 3.55
N LEU A 60 -6.55 18.00 3.45
CA LEU A 60 -7.41 17.71 4.60
C LEU A 60 -6.70 16.95 5.73
N LYS A 61 -5.84 15.99 5.38
CA LYS A 61 -5.03 15.27 6.38
C LYS A 61 -3.99 16.16 7.07
N LYS A 62 -3.37 17.08 6.33
CA LYS A 62 -2.41 18.05 6.88
C LYS A 62 -3.11 19.01 7.83
N ASP A 63 -4.26 19.54 7.44
CA ASP A 63 -5.03 20.48 8.25
C ASP A 63 -5.50 19.83 9.57
N ARG A 64 -5.94 18.57 9.51
CA ARG A 64 -6.27 17.78 10.71
C ARG A 64 -5.09 17.53 11.66
N TYR A 65 -3.86 17.51 11.15
CA TYR A 65 -2.66 17.36 11.98
C TYR A 65 -2.25 18.70 12.61
N VAL A 66 -2.41 19.80 11.88
CA VAL A 66 -2.11 21.15 12.37
C VAL A 66 -3.15 21.61 13.41
N GLY A 67 -4.44 21.35 13.21
CA GLY A 67 -5.49 21.69 14.17
C GLY A 67 -5.57 20.79 15.42
N LYS A 68 -4.60 19.89 15.61
CA LYS A 68 -4.42 19.10 16.83
C LYS A 68 -3.30 19.65 17.74
N LYS A 69 -2.70 20.77 17.37
CA LYS A 69 -1.80 21.55 18.24
C LYS A 69 -2.59 22.58 19.04
#